data_AF-A0A9W8KE96-F1
#
_entry.id   AF-A0A9W8KE96-F1
#
_cell.length_a   1.000
_cell.length_b   1.000
_cell.length_c   1.000
_cell.angle_alpha   90.00
_cell.angle_beta   90.00
_cell.angle_gamma   90.00
#
_symmetry.space_group_name_H-M   'P 1'
#
loop_
_entity.id
_entity.type
_entity.pdbx_description
1 polymer ?
#
loop_
_entity_poly.entity_id
_entity_poly.type
_entity_poly.pdbx_seq_one_letter_code
_entity_poly.pdbx_strand_id
1 'polypeptide(L)'
;ENQDEQEIINPFEKRAEKDNVAVIAKDLHDFVTKYWTFAMDWQKKDEQAQKDQGSLLMSQLQPYVNCKVSVVMNDGRLVVGILRGLDQTTNIIMQSCQERIFSEDEAVEVVDLGLYMIRGDNIALIGLIDKAVDAALDLNSLRGEPLQPVKH
;
A
#
# COMPACT_ATOMS: atom_id res chain seq x y z
N GLU A 1 -25.20 -0.32 -22.83
CA GLU A 1 -24.09 -1.10 -23.40
C GLU A 1 -23.62 -2.04 -22.29
N ASN A 2 -23.79 -3.33 -22.54
CA ASN A 2 -23.89 -4.41 -21.55
C ASN A 2 -22.57 -4.72 -20.83
N GLN A 3 -22.62 -4.97 -19.52
CA GLN A 3 -21.69 -5.86 -18.82
C GLN A 3 -22.44 -6.65 -17.75
N ASP A 4 -22.96 -7.80 -18.17
CA ASP A 4 -23.05 -9.07 -17.46
C ASP A 4 -23.14 -9.04 -15.93
N GLU A 5 -24.33 -8.72 -15.42
CA GLU A 5 -24.78 -9.27 -14.13
C GLU A 5 -25.00 -10.78 -14.34
N GLN A 6 -24.03 -11.59 -13.94
CA GLN A 6 -24.19 -13.04 -13.92
C GLN A 6 -25.25 -13.39 -12.87
N GLU A 7 -26.46 -13.70 -13.32
CA GLU A 7 -27.48 -14.38 -12.50
C GLU A 7 -26.83 -15.61 -11.88
N ILE A 8 -26.68 -15.62 -10.56
CA ILE A 8 -26.42 -16.84 -9.80
C ILE A 8 -27.72 -17.63 -9.83
N ILE A 9 -27.98 -18.30 -10.96
CA ILE A 9 -29.11 -19.21 -11.10
C ILE A 9 -28.91 -20.28 -10.03
N ASN A 10 -29.81 -20.33 -9.05
CA ASN A 10 -29.83 -21.39 -8.06
C ASN A 10 -30.07 -22.72 -8.81
N PRO A 11 -29.08 -23.61 -8.91
CA PRO A 11 -29.18 -24.79 -9.77
C PRO A 11 -30.25 -25.79 -9.29
N PHE A 12 -30.81 -25.57 -8.10
CA PHE A 12 -31.84 -26.42 -7.50
C PHE A 12 -33.28 -26.07 -7.95
N GLU A 13 -33.54 -24.95 -8.63
CA GLU A 13 -34.92 -24.53 -8.97
C GLU A 13 -35.58 -25.27 -10.15
N LYS A 14 -34.83 -26.05 -10.94
CA LYS A 14 -35.36 -26.68 -12.17
C LYS A 14 -35.41 -28.22 -12.20
N ARG A 15 -35.19 -28.93 -11.09
CA ARG A 15 -35.02 -30.40 -11.15
C ARG A 15 -35.78 -31.23 -10.10
N ALA A 16 -36.94 -30.76 -9.66
CA ALA A 16 -37.80 -31.53 -8.76
C ALA A 16 -38.76 -32.46 -9.53
N GLU A 17 -38.24 -33.40 -10.32
CA GLU A 17 -39.06 -34.54 -10.77
C GLU A 17 -38.21 -35.82 -10.96
N LYS A 18 -38.23 -36.67 -9.93
CA LYS A 18 -37.66 -38.04 -9.84
C LYS A 18 -36.15 -38.23 -9.68
N ASP A 19 -35.46 -37.34 -8.99
CA ASP A 19 -34.07 -37.63 -8.59
C ASP A 19 -34.03 -38.44 -7.27
N ASN A 20 -33.35 -39.60 -7.32
CA ASN A 20 -33.09 -40.48 -6.19
C ASN A 20 -32.30 -39.71 -5.12
N VAL A 21 -32.49 -39.99 -3.82
CA VAL A 21 -31.82 -39.28 -2.70
C VAL A 21 -30.29 -39.21 -2.89
N ALA A 22 -29.71 -40.21 -3.53
CA ALA A 22 -28.29 -40.27 -3.88
C ALA A 22 -27.83 -39.19 -4.89
N VAL A 23 -28.70 -38.79 -5.83
CA VAL A 23 -28.41 -37.75 -6.84
C VAL A 23 -28.38 -36.38 -6.18
N ILE A 24 -29.38 -36.09 -5.34
CA ILE A 24 -29.45 -34.83 -4.58
C ILE A 24 -28.24 -34.68 -3.64
N ALA A 25 -27.84 -35.76 -2.97
CA ALA A 25 -26.66 -35.75 -2.10
C ALA A 25 -25.36 -35.49 -2.87
N LYS A 26 -25.23 -36.06 -4.08
CA LYS A 26 -24.09 -35.83 -4.97
C LYS A 26 -24.06 -34.38 -5.48
N ASP A 27 -25.20 -33.85 -5.92
CA ASP A 27 -25.29 -32.48 -6.43
C ASP A 27 -24.97 -31.45 -5.34
N LEU A 28 -25.42 -31.69 -4.10
CA LEU A 28 -25.05 -30.86 -2.96
C LEU A 28 -23.55 -30.92 -2.66
N HIS A 29 -22.96 -32.12 -2.69
CA HIS A 29 -21.52 -32.30 -2.52
C HIS A 29 -20.72 -31.57 -3.61
N ASP A 30 -21.11 -31.71 -4.88
CA ASP A 30 -20.48 -31.06 -6.02
C ASP A 30 -20.61 -29.53 -5.92
N PHE A 31 -21.77 -29.02 -5.50
CA PHE A 31 -22.00 -27.59 -5.25
C PHE A 31 -21.07 -27.05 -4.15
N VAL A 32 -21.05 -27.69 -2.98
CA VAL A 32 -20.22 -27.26 -1.85
C VAL A 32 -18.74 -27.32 -2.22
N THR A 33 -18.31 -28.38 -2.92
CA THR A 33 -16.93 -28.53 -3.37
C THR A 33 -16.55 -27.44 -4.37
N LYS A 34 -17.41 -27.14 -5.34
CA LYS A 34 -17.16 -26.08 -6.33
C LYS A 34 -17.07 -24.70 -5.67
N TYR A 35 -17.96 -24.39 -4.73
CA TYR A 35 -17.92 -23.14 -3.96
C TYR A 35 -16.66 -23.04 -3.10
N TRP A 36 -16.28 -24.10 -2.41
CA TRP A 36 -15.08 -24.12 -1.57
C TRP A 36 -13.81 -23.97 -2.41
N THR A 37 -13.72 -24.67 -3.54
CA THR A 37 -12.57 -24.58 -4.46
C THR A 37 -12.44 -23.17 -5.03
N PHE A 38 -13.56 -22.57 -5.43
CA PHE A 38 -13.60 -21.18 -5.86
C PHE A 38 -13.13 -20.24 -4.74
N ALA A 39 -13.72 -20.30 -3.54
CA ALA A 39 -13.31 -19.46 -2.42
C ALA A 39 -11.80 -19.60 -2.09
N MET A 40 -11.27 -20.83 -2.11
CA MET A 40 -9.84 -21.10 -1.91
C MET A 40 -8.95 -20.54 -3.02
N ASP A 41 -9.39 -20.64 -4.28
CA ASP A 41 -8.67 -20.06 -5.42
C ASP A 41 -8.69 -18.53 -5.41
N TRP A 42 -9.79 -17.91 -4.98
CA TRP A 42 -9.87 -16.47 -4.78
C TRP A 42 -8.92 -15.99 -3.68
N GLN A 43 -8.90 -16.68 -2.53
CA GLN A 43 -7.97 -16.35 -1.45
C GLN A 43 -6.50 -16.46 -1.89
N LYS A 44 -6.15 -17.51 -2.67
CA LYS A 44 -4.80 -17.65 -3.23
C LYS A 44 -4.45 -16.53 -4.21
N LYS A 45 -5.42 -16.06 -5.01
CA LYS A 45 -5.22 -14.94 -5.93
C LYS A 45 -4.94 -13.64 -5.19
N ASP A 46 -5.64 -13.36 -4.10
CA ASP A 46 -5.39 -12.17 -3.28
C ASP A 46 -3.99 -12.21 -2.64
N GLU A 47 -3.58 -13.35 -2.11
CA GLU A 47 -2.24 -13.53 -1.54
C GLU A 47 -1.13 -13.37 -2.60
N GLN A 48 -1.34 -13.93 -3.79
CA GLN A 48 -0.38 -13.79 -4.90
C GLN A 48 -0.30 -12.35 -5.40
N ALA A 49 -1.44 -11.65 -5.53
CA ALA A 49 -1.48 -10.25 -5.93
C ALA A 49 -0.73 -9.36 -4.93
N GLN A 50 -0.88 -9.61 -3.62
CA GLN A 50 -0.13 -8.90 -2.58
C GLN A 50 1.38 -9.14 -2.68
N LYS A 51 1.82 -10.39 -2.96
CA LYS A 51 3.24 -10.71 -3.18
C LYS A 51 3.81 -10.02 -4.42
N ASP A 52 3.07 -10.05 -5.53
CA ASP A 52 3.50 -9.45 -6.78
C ASP A 52 3.62 -7.91 -6.66
N GLN A 53 2.69 -7.27 -5.95
CA GLN A 53 2.75 -5.84 -5.64
C GLN A 53 3.96 -5.49 -4.75
N GLY A 54 4.21 -6.23 -3.67
CA GLY A 54 5.37 -6.02 -2.81
C GLY A 54 6.69 -6.19 -3.58
N SER A 55 6.76 -7.18 -4.48
CA SER A 55 7.93 -7.40 -5.35
C SER A 55 8.15 -6.24 -6.32
N LEU A 56 7.09 -5.67 -6.91
CA LEU A 56 7.20 -4.54 -7.82
C LEU A 56 7.70 -3.29 -7.09
N LEU A 57 7.13 -2.96 -5.93
CA LEU A 57 7.53 -1.81 -5.11
C LEU A 57 8.99 -1.91 -4.66
N MET A 58 9.43 -3.11 -4.27
CA MET A 58 10.85 -3.36 -3.97
C MET A 58 11.75 -3.04 -5.17
N SER A 59 11.39 -3.48 -6.37
CA SER A 59 12.17 -3.20 -7.57
C SER A 59 12.29 -1.70 -7.89
N GLN A 60 11.26 -0.91 -7.58
CA GLN A 60 11.22 0.52 -7.86
C GLN A 60 11.95 1.37 -6.82
N LEU A 61 11.94 0.97 -5.54
CA LEU A 61 12.59 1.69 -4.45
C LEU A 61 14.04 1.24 -4.20
N GLN A 62 14.43 0.04 -4.68
CA GLN A 62 15.82 -0.44 -4.60
C GLN A 62 16.86 0.61 -5.05
N PRO A 63 16.67 1.34 -6.16
CA PRO A 63 17.63 2.34 -6.64
C PRO A 63 17.77 3.56 -5.71
N TYR A 64 16.80 3.77 -4.81
CA TYR A 64 16.81 4.93 -3.90
C TYR A 64 17.64 4.65 -2.65
N VAL A 65 18.06 3.40 -2.43
CA VAL A 65 18.95 3.04 -1.33
C VAL A 65 20.27 3.80 -1.45
N ASN A 66 20.72 4.37 -0.34
CA ASN A 66 21.85 5.30 -0.21
C ASN A 66 21.66 6.67 -0.87
N CYS A 67 20.48 6.97 -1.40
CA CYS A 67 20.13 8.29 -1.89
C CYS A 67 19.43 9.13 -0.82
N LYS A 68 19.46 10.46 -1.00
CA LYS A 68 18.69 11.38 -0.17
C LYS A 68 17.24 11.35 -0.64
N VAL A 69 16.30 11.15 0.27
CA VAL A 69 14.87 11.04 -0.03
C VAL A 69 14.04 11.92 0.91
N SER A 70 12.90 12.41 0.42
CA SER A 70 11.80 12.89 1.24
C SER A 70 10.78 11.78 1.43
N VAL A 71 10.23 11.70 2.63
CA VAL A 71 9.15 10.77 2.98
C VAL A 71 8.01 11.57 3.56
N VAL A 72 6.84 11.48 2.94
CA VAL A 72 5.58 12.02 3.46
C VAL A 72 4.86 10.89 4.17
N MET A 73 4.51 11.13 5.42
CA MET A 73 3.76 10.19 6.25
C MET A 73 2.25 10.47 6.19
N ASN A 74 1.43 9.47 6.51
CA ASN A 74 -0.03 9.58 6.44
C ASN A 74 -0.61 10.64 7.41
N ASP A 75 0.12 11.00 8.46
CA ASP A 75 -0.25 12.04 9.41
C ASP A 75 0.14 13.46 8.94
N GLY A 76 0.72 13.60 7.75
CA GLY A 76 1.14 14.89 7.18
C GLY A 76 2.58 15.27 7.50
N ARG A 77 3.36 14.42 8.18
CA ARG A 77 4.76 14.73 8.49
C ARG A 77 5.66 14.56 7.27
N LEU A 78 6.63 15.46 7.13
CA LEU A 78 7.68 15.39 6.10
C LEU A 78 9.04 15.12 6.74
N VAL A 79 9.64 13.98 6.41
CA VAL A 79 10.99 13.61 6.87
C VAL A 79 11.93 13.51 5.69
N VAL A 80 13.09 14.15 5.79
CA VAL A 80 14.15 14.11 4.80
C VAL A 80 15.36 13.39 5.39
N GLY A 81 15.95 12.45 4.65
CA GLY A 81 17.12 11.70 5.13
C GLY A 81 17.73 10.83 4.05
N ILE A 82 18.66 9.96 4.42
CA ILE A 82 19.28 8.99 3.50
C ILE A 82 18.65 7.62 3.73
N LEU A 83 18.02 7.06 2.70
CA LEU A 83 17.46 5.72 2.76
C LEU A 83 18.58 4.69 2.90
N ARG A 84 18.51 3.82 3.91
CA ARG A 84 19.52 2.76 4.15
C ARG A 84 19.01 1.37 3.90
N GLY A 85 17.73 1.14 4.09
CA GLY A 85 17.12 -0.14 3.83
C GLY A 85 15.61 -0.03 3.77
N LEU A 86 15.02 -1.01 3.12
CA LEU A 86 13.59 -1.25 3.05
C LEU A 86 13.33 -2.75 3.11
N ASP A 87 12.15 -3.14 3.61
CA ASP A 87 11.68 -4.52 3.55
C ASP A 87 10.50 -4.70 2.59
N GLN A 88 10.02 -5.94 2.46
CA GLN A 88 8.93 -6.32 1.55
C GLN A 88 7.59 -5.64 1.86
N THR A 89 7.45 -5.06 3.05
CA THR A 89 6.27 -4.30 3.50
C THR A 89 6.52 -2.81 3.45
N THR A 90 7.61 -2.37 2.81
CA THR A 90 8.00 -0.95 2.70
C THR A 90 8.29 -0.32 4.07
N ASN A 91 8.61 -1.10 5.11
CA ASN A 91 9.22 -0.50 6.30
C ASN A 91 10.60 -0.01 5.90
N ILE A 92 10.92 1.24 6.22
CA ILE A 92 12.18 1.86 5.82
C ILE A 92 13.02 2.26 7.03
N ILE A 93 14.33 2.17 6.86
CA ILE A 93 15.32 2.70 7.79
C ILE A 93 16.04 3.83 7.07
N MET A 94 16.05 5.00 7.69
CA MET A 94 16.71 6.19 7.20
C MET A 94 17.72 6.70 8.23
N GLN A 95 18.80 7.29 7.75
CA GLN A 95 19.81 7.95 8.60
C GLN A 95 19.89 9.44 8.29
N SER A 96 20.52 10.19 9.20
CA SER A 96 20.69 11.65 9.08
C SER A 96 19.35 12.33 8.78
N CYS A 97 18.31 11.86 9.46
CA CYS A 97 16.93 12.29 9.24
C CYS A 97 16.67 13.63 9.90
N GLN A 98 15.94 14.47 9.18
CA GLN A 98 15.46 15.76 9.62
C GLN A 98 13.99 15.87 9.27
N GLU A 99 13.15 16.17 10.25
CA GLU A 99 11.76 16.52 10.02
C GLU A 99 11.68 18.00 9.64
N ARG A 100 10.90 18.31 8.60
CA ARG A 100 10.65 19.69 8.14
C ARG A 100 9.20 20.03 8.42
N ILE A 101 8.98 20.96 9.34
CA ILE A 101 7.66 21.39 9.77
C ILE A 101 7.37 22.73 9.10
N PHE A 102 6.31 22.78 8.28
CA PHE A 102 5.90 23.97 7.57
C PHE A 102 4.80 24.70 8.34
N SER A 103 4.88 26.03 8.32
CA SER A 103 3.89 26.94 8.89
C SER A 103 3.60 28.08 7.89
N GLU A 104 2.39 28.63 7.96
CA GLU A 104 2.03 29.81 7.17
C GLU A 104 2.75 31.07 7.67
N ASP A 105 2.93 31.17 8.99
CA ASP A 105 3.45 32.36 9.65
C ASP A 105 4.96 32.27 9.90
N GLU A 106 5.44 31.07 10.25
CA GLU A 106 6.80 30.84 10.73
C GLU A 106 7.68 30.13 9.71
N ALA A 107 9.00 30.35 9.82
CA ALA A 107 9.97 29.66 9.00
C ALA A 107 9.93 28.15 9.22
N VAL A 108 10.40 27.39 8.22
CA VAL A 108 10.44 25.94 8.31
C VAL A 108 11.30 25.53 9.51
N GLU A 109 10.67 24.89 10.48
CA GLU A 109 11.37 24.31 11.61
C GLU A 109 11.99 22.97 11.18
N VAL A 110 13.27 22.79 11.52
CA VAL A 110 14.03 21.58 11.20
C VAL A 110 14.37 20.86 12.49
N VAL A 111 13.81 19.66 12.65
CA VAL A 111 14.02 18.82 13.83
C VAL A 111 14.92 17.65 13.46
N ASP A 112 16.11 17.57 14.06
CA ASP A 112 17.04 16.46 13.83
C ASP A 112 16.56 15.18 14.53
N LEU A 113 16.31 14.12 13.74
CA LEU A 113 15.89 12.81 14.22
C LEU A 113 17.03 11.79 14.25
N GLY A 114 18.08 11.99 13.43
CA GLY A 114 19.22 11.07 13.35
C GLY A 114 18.88 9.77 12.63
N LEU A 115 18.87 8.64 13.33
CA LEU A 115 18.45 7.35 12.78
C LEU A 115 16.95 7.17 13.02
N TYR A 116 16.17 6.96 11.96
CA TYR A 116 14.72 6.92 12.03
C TYR A 116 14.17 5.74 11.24
N MET A 117 13.27 4.97 11.85
CA MET A 117 12.59 3.83 11.22
C MET A 117 11.11 4.17 11.06
N ILE A 118 10.59 3.99 9.85
CA ILE A 118 9.19 4.28 9.52
C ILE A 118 8.52 2.98 9.08
N ARG A 119 7.35 2.70 9.66
CA ARG A 119 6.51 1.56 9.27
C ARG A 119 5.87 1.84 7.91
N GLY A 120 5.89 0.87 6.99
CA GLY A 120 5.42 1.02 5.61
C GLY A 120 3.97 1.47 5.50
N ASP A 121 3.09 0.98 6.38
CA ASP A 121 1.67 1.39 6.41
C ASP A 121 1.48 2.89 6.67
N ASN A 122 2.46 3.55 7.31
CA ASN A 122 2.40 4.98 7.63
C ASN A 122 3.02 5.86 6.52
N ILE A 123 3.54 5.26 5.45
CA ILE A 123 4.19 5.98 4.36
C ILE A 123 3.16 6.28 3.27
N ALA A 124 3.00 7.57 2.96
CA ALA A 124 2.18 8.01 1.83
C ALA A 124 3.00 8.08 0.54
N LEU A 125 4.21 8.63 0.60
CA LEU A 125 5.06 8.86 -0.57
C LEU A 125 6.55 8.90 -0.19
N ILE A 126 7.40 8.39 -1.10
CA ILE A 126 8.86 8.52 -1.06
C ILE A 126 9.33 9.22 -2.34
N GLY A 127 10.00 10.37 -2.20
CA GLY A 127 10.55 11.15 -3.31
C GLY A 127 12.07 11.21 -3.27
N LEU A 128 12.74 11.05 -4.42
CA LEU A 128 14.18 11.26 -4.54
C LEU A 128 14.49 12.77 -4.47
N ILE A 129 15.50 13.14 -3.69
CA ILE A 129 15.94 14.53 -3.56
C ILE A 129 17.26 14.74 -4.31
N ASP A 130 17.30 15.78 -5.15
CA ASP A 130 18.54 16.33 -5.66
C ASP A 130 19.28 17.09 -4.54
N LYS A 131 20.48 16.63 -4.19
CA LYS A 131 21.28 17.19 -3.10
C LYS A 131 21.71 18.63 -3.36
N ALA A 132 21.96 19.01 -4.61
CA ALA A 132 22.40 20.37 -4.95
C ALA A 132 21.25 21.36 -4.81
N VAL A 133 20.05 20.98 -5.29
CA VAL A 133 18.85 21.80 -5.15
C VAL A 133 18.46 21.93 -3.68
N ASP A 134 18.49 20.83 -2.93
CA ASP A 134 18.15 20.83 -1.50
C ASP A 134 19.12 21.65 -0.64
N ALA A 135 20.41 21.67 -0.99
CA ALA A 135 21.40 22.49 -0.30
C ALA A 135 21.27 24.00 -0.63
N ALA A 136 20.70 24.34 -1.78
CA ALA A 136 20.48 25.73 -2.20
C ALA A 136 19.18 26.33 -1.67
N LEU A 137 18.28 25.51 -1.11
CA LEU A 137 17.00 25.95 -0.55
C LEU A 137 17.21 26.71 0.77
N ASP A 138 16.75 27.95 0.82
CA ASP A 138 16.70 28.72 2.07
C ASP A 138 15.42 28.41 2.84
N LEU A 139 15.54 27.50 3.81
CA LEU A 139 14.43 27.07 4.67
C LEU A 139 13.88 28.21 5.56
N ASN A 140 14.68 29.26 5.81
CA ASN A 140 14.25 30.36 6.67
C ASN A 140 13.24 31.30 5.99
N SER A 141 13.29 31.42 4.66
CA SER A 141 12.38 32.25 3.88
C SER A 141 11.15 31.49 3.37
N LEU A 142 11.13 30.16 3.48
CA LEU A 142 10.00 29.34 3.06
C LEU A 142 8.83 29.41 4.06
N ARG A 143 7.62 29.51 3.53
CA ARG A 143 6.34 29.43 4.24
C ARG A 143 5.41 28.50 3.47
N GLY A 144 4.56 27.76 4.17
CA GLY A 144 3.61 26.85 3.54
C GLY A 144 2.65 26.24 4.55
N GLU A 145 1.44 25.96 4.09
CA GLU A 145 0.45 25.27 4.93
C GLU A 145 0.95 23.87 5.32
N PRO A 146 0.71 23.43 6.57
CA PRO A 146 0.97 22.05 6.96
C PRO A 146 0.24 21.05 6.05
N LEU A 147 0.90 19.93 5.75
CA LEU A 147 0.26 18.87 4.96
C LEU A 147 -0.90 18.25 5.74
N GLN A 148 -2.03 18.06 5.05
CA GLN A 148 -3.20 17.42 5.63
C GLN A 148 -2.97 15.90 5.77
N PRO A 149 -3.51 15.26 6.82
CA PRO A 149 -3.50 13.81 6.94
C PRO A 149 -4.24 13.13 5.79
N VAL A 150 -3.78 11.93 5.42
CA VAL A 150 -4.45 11.06 4.44
C VAL A 150 -5.78 10.57 5.04
N LYS A 151 -6.85 10.68 4.25
CA LYS A 151 -8.19 10.15 4.60
C LYS A 151 -8.39 8.84 3.85
N HIS A 152 -8.64 7.77 4.60
CA HIS A 152 -8.93 6.42 4.09
C HIS A 152 -10.43 6.20 3.85
#